data_AF-A0A086LYA9-F1
#
_entry.id   AF-A0A086LYA9-F1
#
_cell.length_a   1.000
_cell.length_b   1.000
_cell.length_c   1.000
_cell.angle_alpha   90.00
_cell.angle_beta   90.00
_cell.angle_gamma   90.00
#
_symmetry.space_group_name_H-M   'P 1'
#
loop_
_entity.id
_entity.type
_entity.pdbx_description
1 polymer ?
#
loop_
_entity_poly.entity_id
_entity_poly.type
_entity_poly.pdbx_seq_one_letter_code
_entity_poly.pdbx_strand_id
1 'polypeptide(L)'
;VSGSAVLKVILETGMLSSDVPDLVVRASKAALESGADMLKTSTGKVTVNATLPAVRDMCRAIKEYQEVHKDSRIVGIKIAGGVKSLDVCAQYLNLVSDALGADFVTKRTFRIGASSLLAGAREFVL
;
A
#
# COMPACT_ATOMS: atom_id res chain seq x y z
N VAL A 1 19.87 -6.64 -4.91
CA VAL A 1 19.06 -6.12 -3.79
C VAL A 1 18.03 -7.19 -3.40
N SER A 2 17.96 -7.60 -2.13
CA SER A 2 17.15 -8.70 -1.53
C SER A 2 17.19 -10.13 -2.10
N GLY A 3 17.82 -10.36 -3.25
CA GLY A 3 17.92 -11.70 -3.84
C GLY A 3 16.54 -12.21 -4.27
N SER A 4 16.11 -13.37 -3.75
CA SER A 4 14.79 -13.95 -4.03
C SER A 4 13.70 -13.55 -3.02
N ALA A 5 14.03 -12.76 -2.00
CA ALA A 5 13.07 -12.30 -1.00
C ALA A 5 12.23 -11.12 -1.50
N VAL A 6 11.03 -10.92 -0.92
CA VAL A 6 10.16 -9.77 -1.23
C VAL A 6 10.53 -8.57 -0.35
N LEU A 7 11.08 -7.52 -0.95
CA LEU A 7 11.41 -6.25 -0.29
C LEU A 7 10.19 -5.34 -0.18
N LYS A 8 9.75 -5.07 1.05
CA LYS A 8 8.69 -4.10 1.33
C LYS A 8 9.30 -2.80 1.84
N VAL A 9 9.07 -1.69 1.16
CA VAL A 9 9.57 -0.37 1.55
C VAL A 9 8.49 0.39 2.30
N ILE A 10 8.77 0.83 3.52
CA ILE A 10 7.84 1.63 4.34
C ILE A 10 8.10 3.10 4.06
N LEU A 11 7.06 3.83 3.64
CA LEU A 11 7.18 5.27 3.35
C LEU A 11 6.89 6.15 4.58
N GLU A 12 6.27 5.58 5.61
CA GLU A 12 5.79 6.28 6.81
C GLU A 12 4.91 7.49 6.44
N THR A 13 3.89 7.24 5.61
CA THR A 13 3.10 8.29 4.93
C THR A 13 2.48 9.33 5.86
N GLY A 14 2.12 8.97 7.09
CA GLY A 14 1.57 9.92 8.06
C GLY A 14 2.59 10.86 8.70
N MET A 15 3.88 10.67 8.45
CA MET A 15 4.97 11.56 8.86
C MET A 15 5.50 12.43 7.72
N LEU A 16 5.06 12.19 6.48
CA LEU A 16 5.43 13.02 5.34
C LEU A 16 4.66 14.34 5.42
N SER A 17 5.36 15.47 5.32
CA SER A 17 4.75 16.80 5.41
C SER A 17 3.70 17.01 4.31
N SER A 18 2.53 17.47 4.74
CA SER A 18 1.43 17.88 3.85
C SER A 18 1.72 19.17 3.09
N ASP A 19 2.68 19.98 3.55
CA ASP A 19 3.00 21.27 2.94
C ASP A 19 3.82 21.11 1.66
N VAL A 20 4.38 19.92 1.43
CA VAL A 20 5.15 19.63 0.23
C VAL A 20 4.26 18.84 -0.75
N PRO A 21 3.89 19.43 -1.90
CA PRO A 21 2.99 18.78 -2.85
C PRO A 21 3.49 17.40 -3.28
N ASP A 22 2.55 16.46 -3.42
CA ASP A 22 2.79 15.11 -3.93
C ASP A 22 3.93 14.35 -3.23
N LEU A 23 4.26 14.66 -1.96
CA LEU A 23 5.41 14.06 -1.28
C LEU A 23 5.27 12.53 -1.16
N VAL A 24 4.06 12.03 -0.91
CA VAL A 24 3.77 10.58 -0.90
C VAL A 24 4.05 9.96 -2.26
N VAL A 25 3.66 10.62 -3.36
CA VAL A 25 3.90 10.13 -4.73
C VAL A 25 5.38 10.16 -5.07
N ARG A 26 6.08 11.24 -4.73
CA ARG A 26 7.54 11.34 -4.95
C ARG A 26 8.30 10.26 -4.17
N ALA A 27 7.96 10.04 -2.90
CA ALA A 27 8.54 8.97 -2.09
C ALA A 27 8.22 7.58 -2.67
N SER A 28 6.99 7.37 -3.15
CA SER A 28 6.57 6.13 -3.81
C SER A 28 7.40 5.87 -5.07
N LYS A 29 7.53 6.86 -5.96
CA LYS A 29 8.34 6.75 -7.17
C LYS A 29 9.80 6.43 -6.86
N ALA A 30 10.40 7.15 -5.91
CA ALA A 30 11.78 6.88 -5.49
C ALA A 30 11.97 5.42 -5.02
N ALA A 31 11.02 4.88 -4.25
CA ALA A 31 11.07 3.48 -3.81
C ALA A 31 10.87 2.48 -4.96
N LEU A 32 9.97 2.78 -5.91
CA LEU A 32 9.73 1.95 -7.10
C LEU A 32 10.98 1.87 -7.98
N GLU A 33 11.58 3.02 -8.32
CA GLU A 33 12.83 3.10 -9.09
C GLU A 33 14.01 2.41 -8.38
N SER A 34 13.97 2.34 -7.05
CA SER A 34 14.97 1.64 -6.24
C SER A 34 14.73 0.13 -6.11
N GLY A 35 13.70 -0.42 -6.78
CA GLY A 35 13.43 -1.86 -6.82
C GLY A 35 12.60 -2.40 -5.66
N ALA A 36 11.68 -1.61 -5.09
CA ALA A 36 10.71 -2.12 -4.12
C ALA A 36 9.78 -3.19 -4.73
N ASP A 37 9.55 -4.31 -4.04
CA ASP A 37 8.55 -5.31 -4.47
C ASP A 37 7.14 -4.94 -4.03
N MET A 38 7.06 -4.15 -2.96
CA MET A 38 5.81 -3.69 -2.40
C MET A 38 6.02 -2.39 -1.64
N LEU A 39 5.19 -1.40 -1.89
CA LEU A 39 5.15 -0.18 -1.09
C LEU A 39 4.29 -0.42 0.15
N LYS A 40 4.73 0.05 1.31
CA LYS A 40 4.01 -0.07 2.59
C LYS A 40 3.75 1.31 3.17
N THR A 41 2.51 1.57 3.59
CA THR A 41 2.10 2.89 4.11
C THR A 41 2.90 3.28 5.36
N SER A 42 2.85 2.47 6.42
CA SER A 42 3.29 2.90 7.77
C SER A 42 3.81 1.74 8.61
N THR A 43 4.66 2.04 9.59
CA THR A 43 5.16 1.05 10.57
C THR A 43 4.08 0.58 11.55
N GLY A 44 3.05 1.39 11.80
CA GLY A 44 2.11 1.17 12.89
C GLY A 44 2.59 1.73 14.23
N LYS A 45 3.63 2.56 14.23
CA LYS A 45 4.29 3.09 15.45
C LYS A 45 4.18 4.60 15.63
N VAL A 46 3.57 5.29 14.67
CA VAL A 46 3.35 6.74 14.67
C VAL A 46 1.86 7.06 14.84
N THR A 47 1.52 8.33 15.12
CA THR A 47 0.14 8.77 15.36
C THR A 47 -0.74 8.60 14.12
N VAL A 48 -0.31 9.14 12.98
CA VAL A 48 -1.01 9.02 11.70
C VAL A 48 -0.37 7.89 10.90
N ASN A 49 -1.16 6.91 10.47
CA ASN A 49 -0.69 5.75 9.70
C ASN A 49 -1.27 5.74 8.28
N ALA A 50 -1.87 4.63 7.84
CA ALA A 50 -2.56 4.56 6.57
C ALA A 50 -3.77 5.52 6.56
N THR A 51 -3.90 6.27 5.47
CA THR A 51 -5.07 7.10 5.17
C THR A 51 -5.49 6.88 3.72
N LEU A 52 -6.78 7.07 3.40
CA LEU A 52 -7.27 6.94 2.02
C LEU A 52 -6.54 7.86 1.03
N PRO A 53 -6.23 9.14 1.35
CA PRO A 53 -5.43 9.98 0.46
C PRO A 53 -4.03 9.42 0.20
N ALA A 54 -3.32 8.96 1.23
CA ALA A 54 -1.98 8.41 1.06
C ALA A 54 -1.99 7.11 0.22
N VAL A 55 -2.99 6.25 0.41
CA VAL A 55 -3.12 5.02 -0.41
C VAL A 55 -3.45 5.37 -1.86
N ARG A 56 -4.31 6.38 -2.11
CA ARG A 56 -4.61 6.87 -3.47
C ARG A 56 -3.36 7.36 -4.18
N ASP A 57 -2.53 8.13 -3.49
CA ASP A 57 -1.25 8.64 -4.00
C ASP A 57 -0.27 7.49 -4.32
N MET A 58 -0.17 6.50 -3.45
CA MET A 58 0.66 5.31 -3.69
C MET A 58 0.14 4.50 -4.90
N CYS A 59 -1.18 4.34 -5.04
CA CYS A 59 -1.79 3.71 -6.21
C CYS A 59 -1.47 4.48 -7.50
N ARG A 60 -1.57 5.81 -7.48
CA ARG A 60 -1.18 6.66 -8.61
C ARG A 60 0.27 6.40 -9.03
N ALA A 61 1.20 6.40 -8.07
CA ALA A 61 2.60 6.14 -8.34
C ALA A 61 2.86 4.73 -8.91
N ILE A 62 2.20 3.69 -8.38
CA ILE A 62 2.32 2.32 -8.88
C ILE A 62 1.80 2.23 -10.33
N LYS A 63 0.64 2.83 -10.61
CA LYS A 63 0.03 2.83 -11.94
C LYS A 63 0.96 3.49 -12.97
N GLU A 64 1.41 4.72 -12.67
CA GLU A 64 2.33 5.47 -13.55
C GLU A 64 3.64 4.70 -13.78
N TYR A 65 4.19 4.07 -12.74
CA TYR A 65 5.40 3.26 -12.86
C TYR A 65 5.21 2.05 -13.79
N GLN A 66 4.08 1.34 -13.66
CA GLN A 66 3.76 0.18 -14.49
C GLN A 66 3.47 0.54 -15.95
N GLU A 67 2.86 1.70 -16.20
CA GLU A 67 2.62 2.22 -17.55
C GLU A 67 3.93 2.46 -18.30
N VAL A 68 4.97 2.94 -17.59
CA VAL A 68 6.31 3.17 -18.13
C VAL A 68 7.12 1.86 -18.23
N HIS A 69 7.01 0.98 -17.23
CA HIS A 69 7.81 -0.24 -17.12
C HIS A 69 6.98 -1.50 -17.40
N LYS A 70 6.45 -1.61 -18.63
CA LYS A 70 5.51 -2.68 -19.01
C LYS A 70 6.04 -4.10 -18.85
N ASP A 71 7.35 -4.29 -18.98
CA ASP A 71 8.02 -5.59 -18.84
C ASP A 71 8.53 -5.86 -17.41
N SER A 72 8.29 -4.92 -16.48
CA SER A 72 8.69 -5.10 -15.09
C SER A 72 7.70 -5.96 -14.31
N ARG A 73 8.19 -6.54 -13.22
CA ARG A 73 7.33 -7.23 -12.25
C ARG A 73 6.29 -6.24 -11.68
N ILE A 74 5.08 -6.73 -11.42
CA ILE A 74 4.03 -5.94 -10.79
C ILE A 74 4.41 -5.67 -9.33
N VAL A 75 4.60 -4.38 -8.99
CA VAL A 75 4.84 -3.92 -7.61
C VAL A 75 3.53 -3.88 -6.83
N GLY A 76 3.53 -4.45 -5.63
CA GLY A 76 2.35 -4.48 -4.77
C GLY A 76 2.21 -3.27 -3.82
N ILE A 77 1.12 -3.27 -3.06
CA ILE A 77 0.86 -2.34 -1.95
C ILE A 77 0.51 -3.10 -0.67
N LYS A 78 1.01 -2.60 0.47
CA LYS A 78 0.67 -3.06 1.81
C LYS A 78 0.16 -1.92 2.67
N ILE A 79 -1.10 -1.98 3.05
CA ILE A 79 -1.76 -0.96 3.87
C ILE A 79 -1.64 -1.38 5.32
N ALA A 80 -0.95 -0.58 6.13
CA ALA A 80 -0.60 -0.95 7.49
C ALA A 80 -0.76 0.22 8.47
N GLY A 81 -1.15 -0.13 9.70
CA GLY A 81 -1.40 0.80 10.80
C GLY A 81 -2.81 1.37 10.76
N GLY A 82 -3.57 1.15 11.84
CA GLY A 82 -4.92 1.70 12.01
C GLY A 82 -6.08 0.92 11.36
N VAL A 83 -5.81 -0.15 10.59
CA VAL A 83 -6.87 -0.99 9.99
C VAL A 83 -7.45 -1.94 11.05
N LYS A 84 -8.56 -1.54 11.70
CA LYS A 84 -9.11 -2.24 12.87
C LYS A 84 -10.46 -2.93 12.62
N SER A 85 -11.22 -2.56 11.60
CA SER A 85 -12.53 -3.15 11.27
C SER A 85 -12.62 -3.59 9.81
N LEU A 86 -13.61 -4.43 9.52
CA LEU A 86 -13.89 -4.91 8.17
C LEU A 86 -14.31 -3.78 7.23
N ASP A 87 -15.09 -2.81 7.71
CA ASP A 87 -15.49 -1.65 6.89
C ASP A 87 -14.27 -0.83 6.44
N VAL A 88 -13.33 -0.57 7.35
CA VAL A 88 -12.10 0.15 7.02
C VAL A 88 -11.24 -0.68 6.06
N CYS A 89 -11.17 -2.00 6.24
CA CYS A 89 -10.50 -2.90 5.32
C CYS A 89 -11.14 -2.86 3.91
N ALA A 90 -12.47 -2.87 3.83
CA ALA A 90 -13.22 -2.83 2.59
C ALA A 90 -13.02 -1.51 1.83
N GLN A 91 -12.98 -0.37 2.54
CA GLN A 91 -12.68 0.93 1.92
C GLN A 91 -11.33 0.92 1.19
N TYR A 92 -10.30 0.34 1.83
CA TYR A 92 -8.97 0.22 1.24
C TYR A 92 -8.92 -0.77 0.08
N LEU A 93 -9.60 -1.92 0.22
CA LEU A 93 -9.69 -2.91 -0.84
C LEU A 93 -10.36 -2.33 -2.09
N ASN A 94 -11.51 -1.66 -1.91
CA ASN A 94 -12.24 -1.02 -3.00
C ASN A 94 -11.39 0.07 -3.66
N LEU A 95 -10.75 0.94 -2.88
CA LEU A 95 -9.90 2.00 -3.43
C LEU A 95 -8.75 1.43 -4.27
N VAL A 96 -8.10 0.35 -3.83
CA VAL A 96 -7.03 -0.30 -4.61
C VAL A 96 -7.58 -0.98 -5.86
N SER A 97 -8.69 -1.70 -5.73
CA SER A 97 -9.37 -2.37 -6.85
C SER A 97 -9.80 -1.36 -7.92
N ASP A 98 -10.38 -0.23 -7.54
CA ASP A 98 -10.83 0.81 -8.46
C ASP A 98 -9.64 1.49 -9.16
N ALA A 99 -8.53 1.70 -8.44
CA ALA A 99 -7.37 2.42 -8.98
C ALA A 99 -6.48 1.55 -9.88
N LEU A 100 -6.33 0.26 -9.55
CA LEU A 100 -5.35 -0.65 -10.16
C LEU A 100 -5.98 -1.88 -10.84
N GLY A 101 -7.30 -2.04 -10.76
CA GLY A 101 -8.04 -3.18 -11.30
C GLY A 101 -8.30 -4.28 -10.28
N ALA A 102 -9.41 -5.01 -10.44
CA ALA A 102 -9.79 -6.10 -9.53
C ALA A 102 -8.74 -7.21 -9.45
N ASP A 103 -8.12 -7.56 -10.59
CA ASP A 103 -7.07 -8.57 -10.69
C ASP A 103 -5.76 -8.16 -9.97
N PHE A 104 -5.63 -6.88 -9.60
CA PHE A 104 -4.53 -6.42 -8.76
C PHE A 104 -4.69 -6.88 -7.31
N VAL A 105 -5.88 -7.22 -6.84
CA VAL A 105 -6.10 -7.59 -5.43
C VAL A 105 -5.82 -9.08 -5.21
N THR A 106 -4.53 -9.42 -5.15
CA THR A 106 -4.06 -10.80 -4.88
C THR A 106 -3.09 -10.86 -3.71
N LYS A 107 -2.79 -12.06 -3.20
CA LYS A 107 -1.76 -12.27 -2.15
C LYS A 107 -0.38 -11.70 -2.52
N ARG A 108 -0.06 -11.56 -3.82
CA ARG A 108 1.22 -11.04 -4.31
C ARG A 108 1.28 -9.52 -4.25
N THR A 109 0.18 -8.86 -4.58
CA THR A 109 0.11 -7.43 -4.92
C THR A 109 -0.66 -6.61 -3.91
N PHE A 110 -1.46 -7.23 -3.05
CA PHE A 110 -2.22 -6.55 -1.99
C PHE A 110 -2.04 -7.24 -0.64
N ARG A 111 -1.81 -6.44 0.40
CA ARG A 111 -1.74 -6.91 1.80
C ARG A 111 -2.34 -5.88 2.75
N ILE A 112 -3.03 -6.38 3.77
CA ILE A 112 -3.36 -5.61 4.97
C ILE A 112 -2.38 -5.98 6.09
N GLY A 113 -1.73 -4.98 6.67
CA GLY A 113 -0.91 -5.09 7.87
C GLY A 113 -1.72 -4.73 9.10
N ALA A 114 -2.36 -5.73 9.70
CA ALA A 114 -3.19 -5.56 10.89
C ALA A 114 -2.96 -6.71 11.88
N SER A 115 -3.49 -6.54 13.10
CA SER A 115 -3.46 -7.57 14.15
C SER A 115 -4.85 -7.77 14.75
N SER A 116 -5.48 -6.71 15.27
CA SER A 116 -6.84 -6.79 15.84
C SER A 116 -7.92 -7.13 14.81
N LEU A 117 -7.71 -6.82 13.53
CA LEU A 117 -8.64 -7.13 12.44
C LEU A 117 -8.89 -8.64 12.29
N LEU A 118 -7.93 -9.49 12.67
CA LEU A 118 -8.00 -10.93 12.43
C LEU A 118 -9.22 -11.58 13.11
N ALA A 119 -9.62 -11.11 14.29
CA ALA A 119 -10.77 -11.64 15.01
C ALA A 119 -12.06 -11.42 14.21
N GLY A 120 -12.35 -10.16 13.86
CA GLY A 120 -13.54 -9.83 13.06
C GLY A 120 -13.52 -10.48 11.67
N ALA A 121 -12.35 -10.58 11.04
CA ALA A 121 -12.22 -11.28 9.75
C ALA A 121 -12.52 -12.78 9.83
N ARG A 122 -12.21 -13.44 10.96
CA ARG A 122 -12.57 -14.85 11.15
C ARG A 122 -14.06 -15.02 11.36
N GLU A 123 -14.67 -14.14 12.14
CA GLU A 123 -16.11 -14.18 12.42
C GLU A 123 -16.95 -14.00 11.15
N PHE A 124 -16.55 -13.11 10.24
CA PHE A 124 -17.28 -12.87 8.99
C PHE A 124 -17.27 -14.05 8.00
N VAL A 125 -16.28 -14.94 8.10
CA VAL A 125 -16.09 -16.05 7.14
C VAL A 125 -16.68 -17.37 7.67
N LEU A 126 -17.07 -17.40 8.95
CA LEU A 126 -17.73 -18.53 9.60
C LEU A 126 -19.26 -18.34 9.54
#